data_AF-A0A4Q7UIY6-F1
#
_entry.id   AF-A0A4Q7UIY6-F1
#
_cell.length_a   1.000
_cell.length_b   1.000
_cell.length_c   1.000
_cell.angle_alpha   90.00
_cell.angle_beta   90.00
_cell.angle_gamma   90.00
#
_symmetry.space_group_name_H-M   'P 1'
#
loop_
_entity.id
_entity.type
_entity.pdbx_description
1 polymer ?
#
loop_
_entity_poly.entity_id
_entity_poly.type
_entity_poly.pdbx_seq_one_letter_code
_entity_poly.pdbx_strand_id
1 'polypeptide(L)'
;MRRRHHYIETVVRLMADARDERVSTMAEAALARAWASDRAAPNRIWDALVGRPKPALRFLLASAPECRHEPRVRLVTAPPNGGRVLRTAQDCPDPDMREAMADVLRASDHPVLLGDFEEALRGEDTMPPQAVVDLALDNPYLCLPAPLGRYHTGLAVVAILKGRLDLLDSYDPANLVSTLVRLAGGTFPAPVAAVCRQWLREMGPGPGRERLCVLAVEGDAEALAAVRDSGQEPGSPSLLPLFLFRFEQWDRYDAVDPDGTLLDEQCAILDDDALIQLREIARRNGREEPTPTPPTAALLTGPDRDVPDSRRSSIEIW
;
A
#
# COMPACT_ATOMS: atom_id res chain seq x y z
N MET A 1 12.04 21.57 -22.15
CA MET A 1 11.41 20.23 -22.06
C MET A 1 10.38 19.92 -23.16
N ARG A 2 9.50 20.86 -23.58
CA ARG A 2 8.45 20.60 -24.60
C ARG A 2 8.95 20.01 -25.94
N ARG A 3 10.10 20.47 -26.46
CA ARG A 3 10.63 19.98 -27.76
C ARG A 3 10.98 18.48 -27.80
N ARG A 4 11.37 17.87 -26.68
CA ARG A 4 11.73 16.44 -26.64
C ARG A 4 10.51 15.51 -26.72
N HIS A 5 9.32 15.96 -26.31
CA HIS A 5 8.09 15.16 -26.36
C HIS A 5 7.60 15.00 -27.79
N HIS A 6 7.65 16.09 -28.57
CA HIS A 6 7.18 16.10 -29.95
C HIS A 6 7.93 15.13 -30.88
N TYR A 7 9.22 14.87 -30.61
CA TYR A 7 9.98 13.90 -31.39
C TYR A 7 9.47 12.46 -31.17
N ILE A 8 9.23 12.05 -29.92
CA ILE A 8 8.74 10.70 -29.60
C ILE A 8 7.38 10.44 -30.26
N GLU A 9 6.45 11.38 -30.16
CA GLU A 9 5.14 11.29 -30.81
C GLU A 9 5.27 11.15 -32.34
N THR A 10 6.18 11.92 -32.94
CA THR A 10 6.43 11.85 -34.39
C THR A 10 6.97 10.48 -34.79
N VAL A 11 7.92 9.93 -34.03
CA VAL A 11 8.49 8.60 -34.33
C VAL A 11 7.46 7.50 -34.12
N VAL A 12 6.66 7.54 -33.04
CA VAL A 12 5.56 6.58 -32.83
C VAL A 12 4.53 6.65 -33.96
N ARG A 13 4.21 7.86 -34.44
CA ARG A 13 3.34 8.04 -35.59
C ARG A 13 3.91 7.42 -36.86
N LEU A 14 5.21 7.61 -37.11
CA LEU A 14 5.89 6.99 -38.25
C LEU A 14 5.91 5.46 -38.14
N MET A 15 6.15 4.91 -36.95
CA MET A 15 6.11 3.46 -36.72
C MET A 15 4.71 2.87 -37.00
N ALA A 16 3.66 3.57 -36.60
CA ALA A 16 2.28 3.09 -36.72
C ALA A 16 1.65 3.31 -38.10
N ASP A 17 1.92 4.46 -38.74
CA ASP A 17 1.13 4.95 -39.88
C ASP A 17 1.93 5.00 -41.19
N ALA A 18 3.24 4.69 -41.18
CA ALA A 18 4.03 4.69 -42.40
C ALA A 18 3.58 3.60 -43.37
N ARG A 19 3.37 3.98 -44.63
CA ARG A 19 3.08 3.03 -45.72
C ARG A 19 4.31 2.21 -46.14
N ASP A 20 5.50 2.77 -45.93
CA ASP A 20 6.77 2.10 -46.22
C ASP A 20 7.26 1.36 -44.97
N GLU A 21 7.31 0.03 -45.04
CA GLU A 21 7.77 -0.84 -43.95
C GLU A 21 9.19 -0.50 -43.50
N ARG A 22 10.05 0.03 -44.40
CA ARG A 22 11.40 0.47 -44.04
C ARG A 22 11.35 1.65 -43.07
N VAL A 23 10.45 2.61 -43.31
CA VAL A 23 10.26 3.78 -42.44
C VAL A 23 9.72 3.35 -41.08
N SER A 24 8.73 2.43 -41.07
CA SER A 24 8.20 1.85 -39.83
C SER A 24 9.30 1.14 -39.03
N THR A 25 10.09 0.29 -39.68
CA THR A 25 11.22 -0.43 -39.08
C THR A 25 12.29 0.52 -38.54
N MET A 26 12.63 1.58 -39.28
CA MET A 26 13.58 2.60 -38.82
C MET A 26 13.06 3.35 -37.59
N ALA A 27 11.76 3.68 -37.57
CA ALA A 27 11.10 4.33 -36.43
C ALA A 27 11.09 3.41 -35.21
N GLU A 28 10.75 2.13 -35.38
CA GLU A 28 10.80 1.12 -34.31
C GLU A 28 12.21 1.00 -33.71
N ALA A 29 13.24 0.89 -34.55
CA ALA A 29 14.63 0.84 -34.11
C ALA A 29 15.08 2.12 -33.39
N ALA A 30 14.58 3.28 -33.81
CA ALA A 30 14.84 4.55 -33.12
C ALA A 30 14.18 4.59 -31.74
N LEU A 31 12.94 4.12 -31.60
CA LEU A 31 12.26 4.00 -30.31
C LEU A 31 12.97 3.00 -29.39
N ALA A 32 13.42 1.86 -29.91
CA ALA A 32 14.14 0.86 -29.12
C ALA A 32 15.44 1.43 -28.53
N ARG A 33 16.20 2.21 -29.32
CA ARG A 33 17.38 2.93 -28.83
C ARG A 33 17.01 3.98 -27.78
N ALA A 34 15.92 4.71 -27.98
CA ALA A 34 15.46 5.73 -27.02
C ALA A 34 14.99 5.09 -25.70
N TRP A 35 14.31 3.95 -25.76
CA TRP A 35 13.81 3.19 -24.61
C TRP A 35 14.94 2.83 -23.64
N ALA A 36 16.09 2.39 -24.17
CA ALA A 36 17.26 2.02 -23.38
C ALA A 36 18.15 3.21 -22.94
N SER A 37 17.87 4.44 -23.39
CA SER A 37 18.82 5.56 -23.26
C SER A 37 18.72 6.38 -21.97
N ASP A 38 17.54 6.44 -21.34
CA ASP A 38 17.27 7.29 -20.17
C ASP A 38 16.08 6.73 -19.37
N ARG A 39 16.15 6.80 -18.03
CA ARG A 39 15.10 6.36 -17.10
C ARG A 39 13.74 7.01 -17.36
N ALA A 40 13.73 8.24 -17.89
CA ALA A 40 12.49 8.96 -18.19
C ALA A 40 11.93 8.69 -19.60
N ALA A 41 12.66 7.96 -20.47
CA ALA A 41 12.21 7.66 -21.82
C ALA A 41 11.06 6.63 -21.88
N PRO A 42 11.08 5.51 -21.12
CA PRO A 42 10.00 4.52 -21.13
C PRO A 42 8.62 5.11 -20.86
N ASN A 43 8.47 5.97 -19.84
CA ASN A 43 7.19 6.61 -19.54
C ASN A 43 6.67 7.48 -20.70
N ARG A 44 7.56 8.23 -21.37
CA ARG A 44 7.18 9.09 -22.50
C ARG A 44 6.82 8.29 -23.75
N ILE A 45 7.55 7.21 -24.01
CA ILE A 45 7.26 6.30 -25.12
C ILE A 45 5.94 5.55 -24.86
N TRP A 46 5.72 5.09 -23.62
CA TRP A 46 4.47 4.49 -23.19
C TRP A 46 3.26 5.40 -23.44
N ASP A 47 3.32 6.67 -22.98
CA ASP A 47 2.24 7.64 -23.17
C ASP A 47 1.90 7.87 -24.65
N ALA A 48 2.91 7.83 -25.53
CA ALA A 48 2.70 7.94 -26.96
C ALA A 48 2.14 6.66 -27.62
N LEU A 49 2.43 5.48 -27.04
CA LEU A 49 2.03 4.18 -27.57
C LEU A 49 0.63 3.74 -27.11
N VAL A 50 0.22 4.03 -25.88
CA VAL A 50 -1.00 3.44 -25.29
C VAL A 50 -2.28 3.73 -26.07
N GLY A 51 -2.32 4.84 -26.81
CA GLY A 51 -3.42 5.18 -27.73
C GLY A 51 -3.40 4.44 -29.08
N ARG A 52 -2.44 3.53 -29.29
CA ARG A 52 -2.20 2.80 -30.54
C ARG A 52 -1.91 1.31 -30.24
N PRO A 53 -2.94 0.51 -29.92
CA PRO A 53 -2.77 -0.85 -29.37
C PRO A 53 -1.88 -1.77 -30.22
N LYS A 54 -2.14 -1.89 -31.53
CA LYS A 54 -1.36 -2.79 -32.40
C LYS A 54 0.14 -2.42 -32.46
N PRO A 55 0.52 -1.15 -32.74
CA PRO A 55 1.93 -0.74 -32.65
C PRO A 55 2.53 -0.89 -31.25
N ALA A 56 1.74 -0.62 -30.20
CA ALA A 56 2.18 -0.78 -28.81
C ALA A 56 2.54 -2.24 -28.50
N LEU A 57 1.65 -3.19 -28.82
CA LEU A 57 1.87 -4.62 -28.64
C LEU A 57 3.14 -5.09 -29.37
N ARG A 58 3.27 -4.77 -30.67
CA ARG A 58 4.45 -5.13 -31.48
C ARG A 58 5.74 -4.61 -30.83
N PHE A 59 5.75 -3.37 -30.35
CA PHE A 59 6.93 -2.76 -29.79
C PHE A 59 7.25 -3.24 -28.36
N LEU A 60 6.25 -3.27 -27.47
CA LEU A 60 6.43 -3.54 -26.04
C LEU A 60 6.68 -5.03 -25.76
N LEU A 61 6.09 -5.92 -26.55
CA LEU A 61 6.21 -7.37 -26.39
C LEU A 61 7.30 -7.99 -27.28
N ALA A 62 8.06 -7.17 -28.01
CA ALA A 62 9.21 -7.66 -28.74
C ALA A 62 10.21 -8.35 -27.80
N SER A 63 10.75 -9.50 -28.24
CA SER A 63 11.73 -10.28 -27.49
C SER A 63 12.94 -9.43 -27.09
N ALA A 64 13.36 -9.57 -25.84
CA ALA A 64 14.53 -8.92 -25.27
C ALA A 64 15.36 -9.97 -24.49
N PRO A 65 16.12 -10.84 -25.20
CA PRO A 65 16.80 -11.99 -24.58
C PRO A 65 17.82 -11.62 -23.51
N GLU A 66 18.33 -10.38 -23.54
CA GLU A 66 19.21 -9.78 -22.55
C GLU A 66 18.51 -9.37 -21.24
N CYS A 67 17.17 -9.38 -21.21
CA CYS A 67 16.42 -9.11 -19.98
C CYS A 67 16.67 -10.23 -18.96
N ARG A 68 17.04 -9.83 -17.74
CA ARG A 68 17.23 -10.75 -16.61
C ARG A 68 15.93 -11.19 -15.92
N HIS A 69 14.85 -10.49 -16.26
CA HIS A 69 13.52 -10.65 -15.68
C HIS A 69 12.60 -11.35 -16.67
N GLU A 70 11.63 -12.09 -16.16
CA GLU A 70 10.58 -12.68 -16.97
C GLU A 70 9.35 -11.76 -17.01
N PRO A 71 8.50 -11.85 -18.05
CA PRO A 71 8.85 -12.40 -19.36
C PRO A 71 9.93 -11.55 -20.05
N ARG A 72 10.81 -12.17 -20.84
CA ARG A 72 11.90 -11.49 -21.58
C ARG A 72 11.42 -10.66 -22.77
N VAL A 73 10.66 -9.62 -22.48
CA VAL A 73 10.11 -8.67 -23.45
C VAL A 73 10.59 -7.25 -23.17
N ARG A 74 10.55 -6.39 -24.18
CA ARG A 74 11.04 -5.01 -24.10
C ARG A 74 10.39 -4.19 -22.98
N LEU A 75 9.11 -4.39 -22.71
CA LEU A 75 8.42 -3.73 -21.59
C LEU A 75 9.14 -3.95 -20.25
N VAL A 76 9.69 -5.14 -20.04
CA VAL A 76 10.32 -5.54 -18.77
C VAL A 76 11.77 -5.05 -18.66
N THR A 77 12.43 -4.69 -19.77
CA THR A 77 13.84 -4.20 -19.71
C THR A 77 13.97 -2.81 -19.07
N ALA A 78 12.95 -1.99 -19.19
CA ALA A 78 12.88 -0.67 -18.58
C ALA A 78 11.41 -0.31 -18.37
N PRO A 79 10.75 -0.93 -17.38
CA PRO A 79 9.32 -0.73 -17.22
C PRO A 79 9.01 0.74 -16.98
N PRO A 80 7.92 1.26 -17.56
CA PRO A 80 7.36 2.52 -17.08
C PRO A 80 6.95 2.35 -15.61
N ASN A 81 6.40 3.39 -15.00
CA ASN A 81 5.69 3.21 -13.72
C ASN A 81 4.68 2.05 -13.89
N GLY A 82 4.84 0.99 -13.11
CA GLY A 82 4.06 -0.25 -13.19
C GLY A 82 2.56 -0.02 -12.98
N GLY A 83 2.16 1.04 -12.27
CA GLY A 83 0.78 1.46 -12.10
C GLY A 83 0.14 1.83 -13.43
N ARG A 84 0.93 2.25 -14.43
CA ARG A 84 0.45 2.47 -15.81
C ARG A 84 0.18 1.16 -16.53
N VAL A 85 1.04 0.15 -16.33
CA VAL A 85 0.87 -1.19 -16.92
C VAL A 85 -0.36 -1.87 -16.32
N LEU A 86 -0.48 -1.83 -14.98
CA LEU A 86 -1.63 -2.35 -14.25
C LEU A 86 -2.93 -1.66 -14.68
N ARG A 87 -2.97 -0.31 -14.72
CA ARG A 87 -4.15 0.43 -15.21
C ARG A 87 -4.50 0.07 -16.65
N THR A 88 -3.51 -0.19 -17.51
CA THR A 88 -3.77 -0.60 -18.89
C THR A 88 -4.32 -2.02 -18.96
N ALA A 89 -3.84 -2.93 -18.12
CA ALA A 89 -4.40 -4.27 -17.97
C ALA A 89 -5.84 -4.26 -17.41
N GLN A 90 -6.28 -3.17 -16.78
CA GLN A 90 -7.65 -3.03 -16.27
C GLN A 90 -8.57 -2.30 -17.25
N ASP A 91 -8.14 -1.12 -17.69
CA ASP A 91 -9.04 -0.11 -18.27
C ASP A 91 -8.84 0.07 -19.78
N CYS A 92 -7.88 -0.63 -20.41
CA CYS A 92 -7.67 -0.47 -21.84
C CYS A 92 -8.91 -0.94 -22.62
N PRO A 93 -9.46 -0.12 -23.54
CA PRO A 93 -10.62 -0.50 -24.34
C PRO A 93 -10.30 -1.60 -25.36
N ASP A 94 -9.03 -1.73 -25.76
CA ASP A 94 -8.56 -2.77 -26.67
C ASP A 94 -8.32 -4.08 -25.89
N PRO A 95 -9.07 -5.16 -26.18
CA PRO A 95 -9.00 -6.39 -25.41
C PRO A 95 -7.66 -7.11 -25.55
N ASP A 96 -7.03 -7.06 -26.72
CA ASP A 96 -5.75 -7.72 -26.99
C ASP A 96 -4.62 -7.05 -26.19
N MET A 97 -4.61 -5.71 -26.15
CA MET A 97 -3.68 -4.95 -25.33
C MET A 97 -3.90 -5.21 -23.84
N ARG A 98 -5.17 -5.24 -23.41
CA ARG A 98 -5.52 -5.51 -22.02
C ARG A 98 -5.02 -6.88 -21.56
N GLU A 99 -5.31 -7.94 -22.34
CA GLU A 99 -4.88 -9.30 -22.02
C GLU A 99 -3.36 -9.44 -22.05
N ALA A 100 -2.68 -8.85 -23.03
CA ALA A 100 -1.24 -8.99 -23.10
C ALA A 100 -0.52 -8.25 -21.95
N MET A 101 -1.04 -7.12 -21.47
CA MET A 101 -0.51 -6.47 -20.27
C MET A 101 -0.78 -7.30 -19.02
N ALA A 102 -1.97 -7.93 -18.93
CA ALA A 102 -2.28 -8.88 -17.87
C ALA A 102 -1.30 -10.07 -17.88
N ASP A 103 -1.01 -10.67 -19.04
CA ASP A 103 -0.06 -11.78 -19.17
C ASP A 103 1.36 -11.39 -18.74
N VAL A 104 1.83 -10.21 -19.12
CA VAL A 104 3.11 -9.69 -18.62
C VAL A 104 3.08 -9.58 -17.10
N LEU A 105 2.02 -9.02 -16.52
CA LEU A 105 1.90 -8.87 -15.08
C LEU A 105 1.78 -10.22 -14.35
N ARG A 106 1.13 -11.24 -14.93
CA ARG A 106 1.06 -12.60 -14.35
C ARG A 106 2.41 -13.30 -14.35
N ALA A 107 3.20 -13.12 -15.41
CA ALA A 107 4.48 -13.80 -15.57
C ALA A 107 5.69 -13.02 -15.01
N SER A 108 5.50 -11.77 -14.57
CA SER A 108 6.60 -10.88 -14.24
C SER A 108 7.21 -11.12 -12.87
N ASP A 109 8.53 -11.14 -12.79
CA ASP A 109 9.31 -11.08 -11.55
C ASP A 109 9.94 -9.70 -11.32
N HIS A 110 9.63 -8.72 -12.17
CA HIS A 110 10.30 -7.42 -12.16
C HIS A 110 9.80 -6.53 -11.01
N PRO A 111 10.67 -6.07 -10.09
CA PRO A 111 10.27 -5.39 -8.86
C PRO A 111 9.46 -4.11 -9.09
N VAL A 112 9.79 -3.31 -10.12
CA VAL A 112 9.00 -2.11 -10.47
C VAL A 112 7.57 -2.44 -10.92
N LEU A 113 7.37 -3.52 -11.69
CA LEU A 113 6.03 -3.91 -12.12
C LEU A 113 5.22 -4.49 -10.95
N LEU A 114 5.89 -5.23 -10.06
CA LEU A 114 5.28 -5.81 -8.88
C LEU A 114 4.98 -4.76 -7.79
N GLY A 115 5.82 -3.74 -7.67
CA GLY A 115 5.69 -2.70 -6.65
C GLY A 115 4.43 -1.84 -6.79
N ASP A 116 3.79 -1.80 -7.95
CA ASP A 116 2.55 -1.05 -8.13
C ASP A 116 1.28 -1.87 -7.82
N PHE A 117 1.40 -3.20 -7.68
CA PHE A 117 0.33 -3.99 -7.04
C PHE A 117 0.13 -3.55 -5.59
N GLU A 118 1.22 -3.21 -4.90
CA GLU A 118 1.21 -2.66 -3.54
C GLU A 118 0.19 -1.53 -3.40
N GLU A 119 0.35 -0.50 -4.23
CA GLU A 119 -0.44 0.73 -4.16
C GLU A 119 -1.88 0.47 -4.59
N ALA A 120 -2.07 -0.34 -5.65
CA ALA A 120 -3.40 -0.69 -6.12
C ALA A 120 -4.18 -1.53 -5.11
N LEU A 121 -3.52 -2.40 -4.35
CA LEU A 121 -4.13 -3.20 -3.29
C LEU A 121 -4.29 -2.43 -1.97
N ARG A 122 -3.47 -1.38 -1.78
CA ARG A 122 -3.56 -0.49 -0.62
C ARG A 122 -4.83 0.35 -0.63
N GLY A 123 -5.37 0.70 -1.81
CA GLY A 123 -6.60 1.48 -2.05
C GLY A 123 -7.30 2.00 -0.79
N GLU A 124 -7.13 3.30 -0.49
CA GLU A 124 -7.44 3.86 0.84
C GLU A 124 -8.95 3.77 1.19
N ASP A 125 -9.86 3.86 0.22
CA ASP A 125 -11.32 3.93 0.46
C ASP A 125 -12.19 3.00 -0.38
N THR A 126 -11.59 2.21 -1.29
CA THR A 126 -12.35 1.31 -2.17
C THR A 126 -11.66 -0.03 -2.29
N MET A 127 -12.46 -1.10 -2.39
CA MET A 127 -11.93 -2.41 -2.70
C MET A 127 -11.04 -2.34 -3.93
N PRO A 128 -9.86 -2.98 -3.92
CA PRO A 128 -9.11 -3.14 -5.14
C PRO A 128 -10.03 -3.82 -6.17
N PRO A 129 -10.05 -3.36 -7.43
CA PRO A 129 -10.83 -4.02 -8.46
C PRO A 129 -10.49 -5.52 -8.47
N GLN A 130 -11.50 -6.39 -8.53
CA GLN A 130 -11.31 -7.84 -8.49
C GLN A 130 -10.22 -8.31 -9.48
N ALA A 131 -10.15 -7.66 -10.66
CA ALA A 131 -9.09 -7.89 -11.64
C ALA A 131 -7.65 -7.70 -11.10
N VAL A 132 -7.40 -6.74 -10.21
CA VAL A 132 -6.06 -6.58 -9.57
C VAL A 132 -5.77 -7.77 -8.67
N VAL A 133 -6.77 -8.18 -7.88
CA VAL A 133 -6.62 -9.32 -6.97
C VAL A 133 -6.35 -10.58 -7.79
N ASP A 134 -7.12 -10.84 -8.83
CA ASP A 134 -6.94 -12.00 -9.70
C ASP A 134 -5.53 -12.02 -10.33
N LEU A 135 -5.09 -10.89 -10.91
CA LEU A 135 -3.73 -10.76 -11.45
C LEU A 135 -2.65 -11.00 -10.38
N ALA A 136 -2.87 -10.52 -9.16
CA ALA A 136 -1.92 -10.68 -8.08
C ALA A 136 -1.83 -12.15 -7.62
N LEU A 137 -2.95 -12.86 -7.62
CA LEU A 137 -3.04 -14.28 -7.27
C LEU A 137 -2.39 -15.17 -8.33
N ASP A 138 -2.59 -14.85 -9.60
CA ASP A 138 -2.03 -15.59 -10.74
C ASP A 138 -0.50 -15.44 -10.86
N ASN A 139 0.08 -14.36 -10.32
CA ASN A 139 1.52 -14.13 -10.39
C ASN A 139 2.29 -14.96 -9.33
N PRO A 140 3.18 -15.89 -9.70
CA PRO A 140 3.89 -16.74 -8.73
C PRO A 140 5.03 -16.03 -7.97
N TYR A 141 5.45 -14.85 -8.44
CA TYR A 141 6.55 -14.06 -7.87
C TYR A 141 6.09 -13.05 -6.81
N LEU A 142 4.82 -12.61 -6.86
CA LEU A 142 4.17 -11.90 -5.77
C LEU A 142 4.04 -12.88 -4.59
N CYS A 143 4.69 -12.55 -3.46
CA CYS A 143 4.87 -13.41 -2.28
C CYS A 143 6.08 -14.36 -2.33
N LEU A 144 7.07 -14.10 -3.18
CA LEU A 144 8.45 -14.45 -2.82
C LEU A 144 8.91 -13.48 -1.71
N PRO A 145 9.84 -13.88 -0.82
CA PRO A 145 10.39 -12.98 0.20
C PRO A 145 11.20 -11.88 -0.48
N ALA A 146 10.51 -10.89 -1.01
CA ALA A 146 11.10 -9.65 -1.44
C ALA A 146 11.35 -8.81 -0.17
N PRO A 147 12.42 -8.01 -0.12
CA PRO A 147 12.62 -7.02 0.92
C PRO A 147 11.62 -5.87 0.67
N LEU A 148 10.33 -6.16 0.87
CA LEU A 148 9.29 -5.15 0.84
C LEU A 148 9.59 -4.25 2.04
N GLY A 149 10.01 -3.02 1.75
CA GLY A 149 10.38 -2.06 2.77
C GLY A 149 9.27 -1.88 3.81
N ARG A 150 9.61 -1.27 4.95
CA ARG A 150 8.75 -1.20 6.15
C ARG A 150 7.35 -0.58 5.95
N TYR A 151 7.06 0.03 4.80
CA TYR A 151 5.82 0.73 4.48
C TYR A 151 4.96 0.03 3.43
N HIS A 152 5.35 -1.18 3.05
CA HIS A 152 4.76 -1.93 1.94
C HIS A 152 3.94 -3.10 2.48
N THR A 153 2.69 -2.86 2.88
CA THR A 153 1.75 -3.87 3.41
C THR A 153 0.61 -4.23 2.46
N GLY A 154 0.50 -3.62 1.28
CA GLY A 154 -0.52 -3.93 0.27
C GLY A 154 -0.44 -5.39 -0.19
N LEU A 155 0.77 -5.95 -0.22
CA LEU A 155 0.99 -7.36 -0.57
C LEU A 155 0.63 -8.36 0.55
N ALA A 156 0.34 -7.90 1.76
CA ALA A 156 -0.17 -8.78 2.83
C ALA A 156 -1.50 -9.44 2.44
N VAL A 157 -2.36 -8.73 1.70
CA VAL A 157 -3.61 -9.27 1.13
C VAL A 157 -3.34 -10.49 0.26
N VAL A 158 -2.34 -10.37 -0.61
CA VAL A 158 -1.96 -11.43 -1.55
C VAL A 158 -1.37 -12.62 -0.80
N ALA A 159 -0.52 -12.36 0.20
CA ALA A 159 0.05 -13.42 1.04
C ALA A 159 -1.04 -14.22 1.75
N ILE A 160 -2.04 -13.55 2.32
CA ILE A 160 -3.19 -14.19 2.98
C ILE A 160 -4.00 -15.02 2.00
N LEU A 161 -4.37 -14.45 0.85
CA LEU A 161 -5.15 -15.15 -0.17
C LEU A 161 -4.40 -16.36 -0.76
N LYS A 162 -3.06 -16.31 -0.83
CA LYS A 162 -2.22 -17.43 -1.24
C LYS A 162 -1.92 -18.43 -0.11
N GLY A 163 -2.43 -18.21 1.10
CA GLY A 163 -2.16 -19.06 2.27
C GLY A 163 -0.71 -19.00 2.76
N ARG A 164 0.04 -17.95 2.41
CA ARG A 164 1.45 -17.72 2.77
C ARG A 164 1.57 -16.83 4.01
N LEU A 165 0.95 -17.27 5.11
CA LEU A 165 0.95 -16.52 6.37
C LEU A 165 2.36 -16.39 6.98
N ASP A 166 3.27 -17.29 6.61
CA ASP A 166 4.69 -17.24 6.97
C ASP A 166 5.39 -15.93 6.53
N LEU A 167 4.84 -15.25 5.52
CA LEU A 167 5.40 -13.99 5.03
C LEU A 167 4.97 -12.78 5.87
N LEU A 168 3.91 -12.89 6.68
CA LEU A 168 3.40 -11.78 7.47
C LEU A 168 4.43 -11.27 8.49
N ASP A 169 5.30 -12.14 8.98
CA ASP A 169 6.37 -11.79 9.94
C ASP A 169 7.47 -10.91 9.32
N SER A 170 7.52 -10.79 8.00
CA SER A 170 8.50 -9.95 7.28
C SER A 170 8.09 -8.48 7.19
N TYR A 171 6.82 -8.15 7.47
CA TYR A 171 6.30 -6.79 7.39
C TYR A 171 6.56 -6.02 8.68
N ASP A 172 6.51 -4.68 8.60
CA ASP A 172 6.44 -3.87 9.81
C ASP A 172 5.15 -4.21 10.59
N PRO A 173 5.24 -4.67 11.85
CA PRO A 173 4.07 -5.15 12.57
C PRO A 173 2.98 -4.10 12.76
N ALA A 174 3.34 -2.82 12.93
CA ALA A 174 2.37 -1.76 13.16
C ALA A 174 1.59 -1.46 11.87
N ASN A 175 2.29 -1.28 10.75
CA ASN A 175 1.64 -1.07 9.45
C ASN A 175 0.81 -2.29 9.02
N LEU A 176 1.30 -3.51 9.30
CA LEU A 176 0.58 -4.73 9.00
C LEU A 176 -0.74 -4.76 9.75
N VAL A 177 -0.76 -4.45 11.05
CA VAL A 177 -1.99 -4.42 11.85
C VAL A 177 -3.01 -3.45 11.29
N SER A 178 -2.61 -2.21 11.00
CA SER A 178 -3.51 -1.23 10.38
C SER A 178 -4.08 -1.73 9.06
N THR A 179 -3.29 -2.47 8.29
CA THR A 179 -3.76 -3.10 7.06
C THR A 179 -4.76 -4.21 7.34
N LEU A 180 -4.45 -5.16 8.23
CA LEU A 180 -5.32 -6.30 8.53
C LEU A 180 -6.67 -5.89 9.14
N VAL A 181 -6.67 -4.90 10.02
CA VAL A 181 -7.89 -4.33 10.60
C VAL A 181 -8.78 -3.77 9.50
N ARG A 182 -8.21 -2.96 8.60
CA ARG A 182 -8.92 -2.42 7.43
C ARG A 182 -9.47 -3.53 6.52
N LEU A 183 -8.68 -4.57 6.26
CA LEU A 183 -9.11 -5.72 5.44
C LEU A 183 -10.24 -6.52 6.10
N ALA A 184 -10.21 -6.65 7.43
CA ALA A 184 -11.25 -7.36 8.18
C ALA A 184 -12.61 -6.63 8.13
N GLY A 185 -12.59 -5.30 8.18
CA GLY A 185 -13.80 -4.46 8.14
C GLY A 185 -14.27 -4.08 6.74
N GLY A 186 -13.43 -4.28 5.72
CA GLY A 186 -13.73 -3.95 4.33
C GLY A 186 -14.64 -4.97 3.63
N THR A 187 -14.93 -4.72 2.35
CA THR A 187 -15.76 -5.59 1.50
C THR A 187 -14.96 -6.73 0.84
N PHE A 188 -13.90 -7.18 1.49
CA PHE A 188 -13.09 -8.31 1.03
C PHE A 188 -13.87 -9.64 1.12
N PRO A 189 -13.49 -10.66 0.32
CA PRO A 189 -14.10 -11.98 0.44
C PRO A 189 -14.04 -12.50 1.88
N ALA A 190 -15.15 -13.07 2.37
CA ALA A 190 -15.28 -13.52 3.77
C ALA A 190 -14.11 -14.40 4.28
N PRO A 191 -13.51 -15.30 3.49
CA PRO A 191 -12.32 -16.05 3.92
C PRO A 191 -11.12 -15.16 4.28
N VAL A 192 -10.90 -14.06 3.57
CA VAL A 192 -9.81 -13.11 3.87
C VAL A 192 -10.05 -12.45 5.21
N ALA A 193 -11.24 -11.89 5.40
CA ALA A 193 -11.61 -11.24 6.66
C ALA A 193 -11.51 -12.20 7.85
N ALA A 194 -11.91 -13.46 7.67
CA ALA A 194 -11.77 -14.49 8.71
C ALA A 194 -10.30 -14.75 9.09
N VAL A 195 -9.40 -14.86 8.11
CA VAL A 195 -7.97 -15.04 8.35
C VAL A 195 -7.36 -13.80 9.03
N CYS A 196 -7.70 -12.59 8.58
CA CYS A 196 -7.26 -11.35 9.24
C CYS A 196 -7.69 -11.31 10.70
N ARG A 197 -8.98 -11.55 10.99
CA ARG A 197 -9.52 -11.58 12.37
C ARG A 197 -8.86 -12.65 13.23
N GLN A 198 -8.58 -13.83 12.67
CA GLN A 198 -7.85 -14.87 13.40
C GLN A 198 -6.45 -14.40 13.78
N TRP A 199 -5.69 -13.87 12.81
CA TRP A 199 -4.32 -13.41 13.03
C TRP A 199 -4.25 -12.26 14.05
N LEU A 200 -5.18 -11.30 13.99
CA LEU A 200 -5.27 -10.21 14.97
C LEU A 200 -5.50 -10.71 16.40
N ARG A 201 -6.29 -11.78 16.58
CA ARG A 201 -6.57 -12.38 17.90
C ARG A 201 -5.40 -13.19 18.46
N GLU A 202 -4.64 -13.86 17.60
CA GLU A 202 -3.54 -14.76 17.97
C GLU A 202 -2.19 -14.04 18.12
N MET A 203 -2.16 -12.72 17.92
CA MET A 203 -0.94 -11.95 17.96
C MET A 203 -0.23 -11.98 19.33
N GLY A 204 1.08 -12.19 19.30
CA GLY A 204 1.94 -12.11 20.48
C GLY A 204 2.21 -10.67 20.95
N PRO A 205 2.90 -10.51 22.09
CA PRO A 205 3.37 -9.21 22.55
C PRO A 205 4.33 -8.55 21.55
N GLY A 206 4.21 -7.24 21.33
CA GLY A 206 5.12 -6.48 20.49
C GLY A 206 4.47 -5.26 19.84
N PRO A 207 5.17 -4.61 18.89
CA PRO A 207 4.69 -3.38 18.24
C PRO A 207 3.34 -3.52 17.53
N GLY A 208 3.04 -4.70 16.97
CA GLY A 208 1.75 -4.99 16.35
C GLY A 208 0.61 -4.92 17.38
N ARG A 209 0.79 -5.53 18.55
CA ARG A 209 -0.22 -5.52 19.63
C ARG A 209 -0.44 -4.11 20.16
N GLU A 210 0.64 -3.33 20.33
CA GLU A 210 0.51 -1.92 20.71
C GLU A 210 -0.35 -1.18 19.69
N ARG A 211 -0.09 -1.36 18.39
CA ARG A 211 -0.89 -0.71 17.34
C ARG A 211 -2.33 -1.19 17.34
N LEU A 212 -2.59 -2.48 17.57
CA LEU A 212 -3.94 -3.04 17.67
C LEU A 212 -4.72 -2.40 18.83
N CYS A 213 -4.07 -2.24 19.99
CA CYS A 213 -4.67 -1.60 21.16
C CYS A 213 -4.94 -0.11 20.92
N VAL A 214 -4.05 0.61 20.22
CA VAL A 214 -4.28 2.00 19.80
C VAL A 214 -5.54 2.09 18.92
N LEU A 215 -5.64 1.28 17.87
CA LEU A 215 -6.81 1.28 16.98
C LEU A 215 -8.11 0.95 17.72
N ALA A 216 -8.06 0.00 18.66
CA ALA A 216 -9.22 -0.34 19.48
C ALA A 216 -9.68 0.82 20.38
N VAL A 217 -8.72 1.55 20.94
CA VAL A 217 -8.97 2.75 21.74
C VAL A 217 -9.54 3.90 20.90
N GLU A 218 -9.01 4.10 19.68
CA GLU A 218 -9.52 5.03 18.66
C GLU A 218 -10.93 4.64 18.19
N GLY A 219 -11.40 3.44 18.51
CA GLY A 219 -12.78 3.00 18.29
C GLY A 219 -13.01 2.20 17.02
N ASP A 220 -11.94 1.72 16.37
CA ASP A 220 -12.07 0.81 15.23
C ASP A 220 -12.78 -0.49 15.67
N ALA A 221 -13.86 -0.83 14.97
CA ALA A 221 -14.75 -1.93 15.35
C ALA A 221 -14.09 -3.31 15.28
N GLU A 222 -13.23 -3.55 14.29
CA GLU A 222 -12.54 -4.84 14.13
C GLU A 222 -11.38 -4.97 15.12
N ALA A 223 -10.66 -3.87 15.38
CA ALA A 223 -9.64 -3.84 16.43
C ALA A 223 -10.27 -4.08 17.82
N LEU A 224 -11.38 -3.41 18.12
CA LEU A 224 -12.16 -3.62 19.35
C LEU A 224 -12.59 -5.07 19.51
N ALA A 225 -13.17 -5.67 18.47
CA ALA A 225 -13.59 -7.07 18.50
C ALA A 225 -12.41 -8.01 18.76
N ALA A 226 -11.29 -7.82 18.04
CA ALA A 226 -10.09 -8.64 18.21
C ALA A 226 -9.51 -8.56 19.63
N VAL A 227 -9.43 -7.35 20.20
CA VAL A 227 -8.93 -7.14 21.56
C VAL A 227 -9.87 -7.77 22.60
N ARG A 228 -11.19 -7.60 22.47
CA ARG A 228 -12.18 -8.21 23.38
C ARG A 228 -12.10 -9.73 23.36
N ASP A 229 -12.01 -10.32 22.18
CA ASP A 229 -12.00 -11.77 22.01
C ASP A 229 -10.70 -12.40 22.54
N SER A 230 -9.57 -11.71 22.39
CA SER A 230 -8.25 -12.23 22.76
C SER A 230 -7.81 -11.88 24.18
N GLY A 231 -8.44 -10.87 24.81
CA GLY A 231 -7.99 -10.32 26.08
C GLY A 231 -6.61 -9.65 25.99
N GLN A 232 -6.17 -9.26 24.80
CA GLN A 232 -4.90 -8.55 24.61
C GLN A 232 -4.94 -7.18 25.29
N GLU A 233 -3.80 -6.76 25.83
CA GLU A 233 -3.63 -5.47 26.50
C GLU A 233 -2.38 -4.77 25.98
N PRO A 234 -2.36 -3.42 26.00
CA PRO A 234 -1.16 -2.67 25.65
C PRO A 234 -0.05 -2.97 26.68
N GLY A 235 1.16 -3.16 26.18
CA GLY A 235 2.37 -3.22 26.98
C GLY A 235 2.89 -1.83 27.35
N SER A 236 2.51 -0.79 26.61
CA SER A 236 2.85 0.60 26.95
C SER A 236 2.07 1.09 28.17
N PRO A 237 2.74 1.49 29.27
CA PRO A 237 2.08 2.03 30.46
C PRO A 237 1.30 3.31 30.18
N SER A 238 1.70 4.10 29.17
CA SER A 238 1.03 5.35 28.82
C SER A 238 -0.34 5.14 28.17
N LEU A 239 -0.53 4.01 27.48
CA LEU A 239 -1.79 3.67 26.80
C LEU A 239 -2.75 2.93 27.73
N LEU A 240 -2.24 2.34 28.82
CA LEU A 240 -3.01 1.49 29.72
C LEU A 240 -4.21 2.20 30.38
N PRO A 241 -4.12 3.43 30.93
CA PRO A 241 -5.27 4.10 31.55
C PRO A 241 -6.42 4.29 30.56
N LEU A 242 -6.10 4.83 29.38
CA LEU A 242 -7.05 5.05 28.30
C LEU A 242 -7.69 3.75 27.81
N PHE A 243 -6.89 2.68 27.68
CA PHE A 243 -7.38 1.36 27.33
C PHE A 243 -8.34 0.80 28.40
N LEU A 244 -7.96 0.81 29.67
CA LEU A 244 -8.80 0.29 30.75
C LEU A 244 -10.11 1.08 30.85
N PHE A 245 -10.07 2.39 30.69
CA PHE A 245 -11.26 3.25 30.68
C PHE A 245 -12.20 2.89 29.53
N ARG A 246 -11.65 2.76 28.31
CA ARG A 246 -12.41 2.41 27.10
C ARG A 246 -13.10 1.05 27.20
N PHE A 247 -12.45 0.09 27.85
CA PHE A 247 -12.95 -1.26 28.05
C PHE A 247 -13.67 -1.45 29.40
N GLU A 248 -13.95 -0.36 30.12
CA GLU A 248 -14.74 -0.35 31.36
C GLU A 248 -14.16 -1.22 32.48
N GLN A 249 -12.83 -1.38 32.50
CA GLN A 249 -12.11 -2.13 33.54
C GLN A 249 -11.86 -1.25 34.77
N TRP A 250 -12.95 -0.80 35.39
CA TRP A 250 -12.97 0.26 36.40
C TRP A 250 -12.03 0.06 37.57
N ASP A 251 -12.04 -1.11 38.21
CA ASP A 251 -11.20 -1.37 39.39
C ASP A 251 -9.70 -1.27 39.04
N ARG A 252 -9.32 -1.66 37.82
CA ARG A 252 -7.94 -1.56 37.35
C ARG A 252 -7.60 -0.15 36.91
N TYR A 253 -8.53 0.55 36.28
CA TYR A 253 -8.37 1.95 35.92
C TYR A 253 -8.12 2.80 37.17
N ASP A 254 -8.99 2.68 38.19
CA ASP A 254 -8.88 3.44 39.44
C ASP A 254 -7.57 3.15 40.19
N ALA A 255 -6.99 1.96 40.03
CA ALA A 255 -5.70 1.61 40.61
C ALA A 255 -4.50 2.21 39.84
N VAL A 256 -4.63 2.42 38.54
CA VAL A 256 -3.57 2.94 37.66
C VAL A 256 -3.60 4.46 37.58
N ASP A 257 -4.79 5.05 37.54
CA ASP A 257 -5.00 6.49 37.33
C ASP A 257 -6.12 7.02 38.26
N PRO A 258 -5.89 7.03 39.59
CA PRO A 258 -6.91 7.38 40.57
C PRO A 258 -7.40 8.83 40.48
N ASP A 259 -6.61 9.73 39.90
CA ASP A 259 -6.94 11.15 39.73
C ASP A 259 -7.29 11.54 38.28
N GLY A 260 -7.24 10.58 37.33
CA GLY A 260 -7.58 10.81 35.92
C GLY A 260 -6.55 11.60 35.12
N THR A 261 -5.41 11.97 35.71
CA THR A 261 -4.41 12.82 35.04
C THR A 261 -3.82 12.13 33.83
N LEU A 262 -3.55 10.82 33.90
CA LEU A 262 -2.96 10.09 32.78
C LEU A 262 -3.95 9.96 31.62
N LEU A 263 -5.23 9.74 31.92
CA LEU A 263 -6.30 9.73 30.92
C LEU A 263 -6.41 11.08 30.21
N ASP A 264 -6.43 12.18 30.96
CA ASP A 264 -6.53 13.54 30.43
C ASP A 264 -5.35 13.93 29.53
N GLU A 265 -4.13 13.46 29.85
CA GLU A 265 -2.95 13.61 28.99
C GLU A 265 -3.11 12.88 27.65
N GLN A 266 -3.65 11.65 27.67
CA GLN A 266 -3.89 10.88 26.44
C GLN A 266 -5.07 11.43 25.63
N CYS A 267 -6.08 12.01 26.28
CA CYS A 267 -7.20 12.63 25.57
C CYS A 267 -6.76 13.81 24.68
N ALA A 268 -5.61 14.43 24.94
CA ALA A 268 -5.07 15.52 24.13
C ALA A 268 -4.58 15.09 22.73
N ILE A 269 -4.35 13.79 22.51
CA ILE A 269 -3.88 13.23 21.22
C ILE A 269 -4.97 12.50 20.44
N LEU A 270 -6.16 12.34 21.01
CA LEU A 270 -7.28 11.69 20.36
C LEU A 270 -7.96 12.63 19.35
N ASP A 271 -8.59 12.05 18.35
CA ASP A 271 -9.54 12.79 17.52
C ASP A 271 -10.86 13.07 18.29
N ASP A 272 -11.66 13.99 17.75
CA ASP A 272 -12.91 14.43 18.38
C ASP A 272 -13.91 13.28 18.54
N ASP A 273 -13.95 12.34 17.60
CA ASP A 273 -14.89 11.21 17.61
C ASP A 273 -14.56 10.22 18.74
N ALA A 274 -13.29 9.86 18.89
CA ALA A 274 -12.81 9.02 19.99
C ALA A 274 -13.07 9.68 21.35
N LEU A 275 -12.84 11.00 21.46
CA LEU A 275 -13.11 11.76 22.69
C LEU A 275 -14.61 11.82 23.02
N ILE A 276 -15.48 12.03 22.04
CA ILE A 276 -16.94 11.98 22.22
C ILE A 276 -17.36 10.64 22.81
N GLN A 277 -16.88 9.54 22.23
CA GLN A 277 -17.22 8.21 22.70
C GLN A 277 -16.71 7.94 24.12
N LEU A 278 -15.50 8.41 24.49
CA LEU A 278 -15.02 8.29 25.88
C LEU A 278 -15.92 9.05 26.86
N ARG A 279 -16.39 10.24 26.50
CA ARG A 279 -17.33 11.00 27.34
C ARG A 279 -18.68 10.30 27.47
N GLU A 280 -19.16 9.66 26.41
CA GLU A 280 -20.36 8.81 26.49
C GLU A 280 -20.16 7.63 27.44
N ILE A 281 -18.99 6.98 27.39
CA ILE A 281 -18.61 5.92 28.32
C ILE A 281 -18.56 6.44 29.76
N ALA A 282 -18.03 7.64 29.98
CA ALA A 282 -17.96 8.27 31.29
C ALA A 282 -19.38 8.53 31.84
N ARG A 283 -20.21 9.24 31.07
CA ARG A 283 -21.60 9.60 31.45
C ARG A 283 -22.44 8.37 31.79
N ARG A 284 -22.41 7.33 30.95
CA ARG A 284 -23.25 6.13 31.17
C ARG A 284 -22.86 5.35 32.43
N ASN A 285 -21.61 5.50 32.89
CA ASN A 285 -21.09 4.83 34.08
C ASN A 285 -20.98 5.76 35.31
N GLY A 286 -21.47 7.01 35.20
CA GLY A 286 -21.39 7.99 36.30
C GLY A 286 -19.95 8.39 36.65
N ARG A 287 -19.03 8.35 35.69
CA ARG A 287 -17.64 8.79 35.83
C ARG A 287 -17.49 10.26 35.41
N GLU A 288 -16.44 10.89 35.91
CA GLU A 288 -16.02 12.22 35.45
C GLU A 288 -15.67 12.16 33.96
N GLU A 289 -16.11 13.17 33.22
CA GLU A 289 -15.84 13.24 31.79
C GLU A 289 -14.37 13.64 31.56
N PRO A 290 -13.62 12.90 30.73
CA PRO A 290 -12.23 13.25 30.47
C PRO A 290 -12.14 14.63 29.78
N THR A 291 -11.17 15.41 30.26
CA THR A 291 -10.88 16.75 29.75
C THR A 291 -9.48 16.79 29.17
N PRO A 292 -9.33 17.01 27.84
CA PRO A 292 -8.00 17.04 27.24
C PRO A 292 -7.18 18.16 27.86
N THR A 293 -6.10 17.78 28.54
CA THR A 293 -5.15 18.77 29.08
C THR A 293 -4.31 19.27 27.91
N PRO A 294 -4.22 20.58 27.66
CA PRO A 294 -3.39 21.09 26.57
C PRO A 294 -1.95 20.58 26.76
N PRO A 295 -1.28 20.12 25.68
CA PRO A 295 0.06 19.58 25.80
C PRO A 295 0.95 20.64 26.46
N THR A 296 1.55 20.28 27.59
CA THR A 296 2.40 21.20 28.35
C THR A 296 3.52 21.66 27.41
N ALA A 297 3.48 22.93 26.99
CA ALA A 297 4.38 23.52 25.98
C ALA A 297 5.88 23.50 26.35
N ALA A 298 6.25 22.84 27.45
CA ALA A 298 7.58 22.83 28.05
C ALA A 298 8.63 21.96 27.33
N LEU A 299 8.30 21.26 26.23
CA LEU A 299 9.26 20.40 25.50
C LEU A 299 9.44 20.70 24.01
N LEU A 300 8.78 21.73 23.46
CA LEU A 300 8.97 22.14 22.05
C LEU A 300 10.09 23.18 21.83
N THR A 301 10.87 23.49 22.87
CA THR A 301 12.13 24.27 22.74
C THR A 301 13.39 23.40 22.72
N GLY A 302 13.26 22.09 22.48
CA GLY A 302 14.38 21.26 22.04
C GLY A 302 14.93 21.77 20.70
N PRO A 303 16.26 21.71 20.46
CA PRO A 303 16.86 22.30 19.27
C PRO A 303 16.23 21.70 18.04
N ASP A 304 15.81 22.60 17.14
CA ASP A 304 15.36 22.39 15.78
C ASP A 304 15.77 21.00 15.26
N ARG A 305 14.86 20.02 15.38
CA ARG A 305 15.02 18.79 14.62
C ARG A 305 14.85 19.22 13.18
N ASP A 306 15.96 19.31 12.45
CA ASP A 306 16.00 19.26 10.99
C ASP A 306 15.04 18.15 10.55
N VAL A 307 13.79 18.51 10.27
CA VAL A 307 12.86 17.68 9.53
C VAL A 307 13.44 17.70 8.13
N PRO A 308 14.02 16.59 7.63
CA PRO A 308 14.49 16.57 6.26
C PRO A 308 13.25 16.80 5.39
N ASP A 309 13.30 17.86 4.59
CA ASP A 309 12.30 18.16 3.57
C ASP A 309 12.08 16.92 2.69
N SER A 310 11.04 16.15 3.03
CA SER A 310 10.70 14.89 2.38
C SER A 310 10.14 15.09 0.98
N ARG A 311 10.14 16.32 0.45
CA ARG A 311 9.75 16.63 -0.93
C ARG A 311 10.90 16.56 -1.94
N ARG A 312 12.11 16.15 -1.54
CA ARG A 312 13.22 15.86 -2.47
C ARG A 312 14.04 14.62 -2.09
N SER A 313 13.39 13.46 -1.93
CA SER A 313 14.09 12.18 -2.09
C SER A 313 13.91 11.69 -3.52
N SER A 314 14.85 12.07 -4.39
CA SER A 314 15.13 11.32 -5.60
C SER A 314 15.65 9.95 -5.16
N ILE A 315 14.76 8.96 -5.17
CA ILE A 315 15.11 7.56 -4.97
C ILE A 315 15.98 7.14 -6.17
N GLU A 316 17.30 7.12 -6.00
CA GLU A 316 18.18 6.29 -6.80
C GLU A 316 18.09 4.86 -6.28
N ILE A 317 17.19 4.07 -6.89
CA ILE A 317 17.26 2.61 -6.82
C ILE A 317 18.52 2.17 -7.56
N TRP A 318 19.35 1.40 -6.85
CA TRP A 318 20.39 0.51 -7.39
C TRP A 318 19.75 -0.80 -7.86
#